data_AF-A0A1Z3HGJ8-F1
#
_entry.id   AF-A0A1Z3HGJ8-F1
#
_cell.length_a   1.000
_cell.length_b   1.000
_cell.length_c   1.000
_cell.angle_alpha   90.00
_cell.angle_beta   90.00
_cell.angle_gamma   90.00
#
_symmetry.space_group_name_H-M   'P 1'
#
loop_
_entity.id
_entity.type
_entity.pdbx_description
1 polymer ?
#
loop_
_entity_poly.entity_id
_entity_poly.type
_entity_poly.pdbx_seq_one_letter_code
_entity_poly.pdbx_strand_id
1 'polypeptide(L)'
;MWFPEMLAFKPRRPESGFTLIELLIVIIVLGILAALAYPSYLNMTRRARYAEAKIAMNAIAKELKIYRAEHNRYPAEVASGERPEGVINWPSRVPFDSSYDYDHWAIAAGECYVQVAFYGENQIRDYTTNVEVVPPPALETIDDDLVLAVERYACDEAPAGGSSGGSSGGGSSGGGSSGGGEGGEED
;
A
#
# COMPACT_ATOMS: atom_id res chain seq x y z
N MET A 1 -37.36 23.02 81.06
CA MET A 1 -37.47 21.92 80.07
C MET A 1 -37.39 22.56 78.70
N TRP A 2 -36.27 22.34 78.01
CA TRP A 2 -35.94 22.87 76.67
C TRP A 2 -36.53 21.96 75.59
N PHE A 3 -37.20 22.52 74.59
CA PHE A 3 -37.67 21.79 73.39
C PHE A 3 -36.63 21.96 72.26
N PRO A 4 -36.14 20.88 71.61
CA PRO A 4 -35.16 20.98 70.54
C PRO A 4 -35.82 21.34 69.20
N GLU A 5 -35.12 22.13 68.40
CA GLU A 5 -35.47 22.45 67.01
C GLU A 5 -35.68 21.17 66.19
N MET A 6 -36.81 21.10 65.50
CA MET A 6 -37.01 20.13 64.43
C MET A 6 -36.13 20.54 63.24
N LEU A 7 -35.15 19.69 62.92
CA LEU A 7 -34.34 19.80 61.71
C LEU A 7 -35.25 19.75 60.48
N ALA A 8 -35.51 20.91 59.89
CA ALA A 8 -36.24 21.04 58.64
C ALA A 8 -35.44 20.36 57.51
N PHE A 9 -35.94 19.22 57.03
CA PHE A 9 -35.40 18.52 55.88
C PHE A 9 -35.61 19.39 54.62
N LYS A 10 -34.53 20.03 54.17
CA LYS A 10 -34.51 20.78 52.90
C LYS A 10 -34.55 19.77 51.74
N PRO A 11 -35.65 19.67 50.97
CA PRO A 11 -35.72 18.72 49.87
C PRO A 11 -34.64 19.09 48.83
N ARG A 12 -33.80 18.11 48.47
CA ARG A 12 -32.91 18.23 47.31
C ARG A 12 -33.78 18.39 46.07
N ARG A 13 -33.45 19.36 45.21
CA ARG A 13 -34.10 19.49 43.91
C ARG A 13 -33.86 18.18 43.15
N PRO A 14 -34.88 17.60 42.49
CA PRO A 14 -34.66 16.43 41.65
C PRO A 14 -33.66 16.81 40.56
N GLU A 15 -32.51 16.15 40.56
CA GLU A 15 -31.55 16.26 39.47
C GLU A 15 -32.19 15.61 38.25
N SER A 16 -32.40 16.39 37.19
CA SER A 16 -32.96 15.88 35.94
C SER A 16 -31.95 14.95 35.29
N GLY A 17 -32.19 13.64 35.38
CA GLY A 17 -31.38 12.62 34.70
C GLY A 17 -31.59 12.64 33.19
N PHE A 18 -30.54 12.29 32.45
CA PHE A 18 -30.57 12.09 31.00
C PHE A 18 -31.59 10.99 30.65
N THR A 19 -32.36 11.20 29.58
CA THR A 19 -33.34 10.18 29.16
C THR A 19 -32.67 9.12 28.27
N LEU A 20 -33.14 7.87 28.35
CA LEU A 20 -32.66 6.80 27.46
C LEU A 20 -32.93 7.13 25.98
N ILE A 21 -34.02 7.85 25.70
CA ILE A 21 -34.35 8.27 24.33
C ILE A 21 -33.40 9.35 23.80
N GLU A 22 -32.90 10.24 24.66
CA GLU A 22 -31.93 11.27 24.29
C GLU A 22 -30.60 10.63 23.91
N LEU A 23 -30.14 9.64 24.66
CA LEU A 23 -28.96 8.85 24.29
C LEU A 23 -29.18 8.05 22.99
N LEU A 24 -30.38 7.48 22.80
CA LEU A 24 -30.72 6.70 21.60
C LEU A 24 -30.63 7.53 20.32
N ILE A 25 -31.18 8.74 20.32
CA ILE A 25 -31.13 9.62 19.15
C ILE A 25 -29.69 10.05 18.86
N VAL A 26 -28.89 10.33 19.89
CA VAL A 26 -27.48 10.72 19.73
C VAL A 26 -26.68 9.62 19.02
N ILE A 27 -26.80 8.36 19.46
CA ILE A 27 -26.06 7.26 18.81
C ILE A 27 -26.53 7.01 17.38
N ILE A 28 -27.82 7.23 17.07
CA ILE A 28 -28.36 7.12 15.71
C ILE A 28 -27.74 8.17 14.81
N VAL A 29 -27.71 9.44 15.24
CA VAL A 29 -27.11 10.53 14.46
C VAL A 29 -25.60 10.29 14.27
N LEU A 30 -24.89 9.87 15.32
CA LEU A 30 -23.47 9.52 15.24
C LEU A 30 -23.23 8.36 14.27
N GLY A 31 -24.11 7.35 14.25
CA GLY A 31 -24.04 6.23 13.30
C GLY A 31 -24.17 6.67 11.85
N ILE A 32 -25.11 7.57 11.55
CA ILE A 32 -25.30 8.12 10.19
C ILE A 32 -24.07 8.93 9.76
N LEU A 33 -23.56 9.81 10.64
CA LEU A 33 -22.37 10.59 10.33
C LEU A 33 -21.14 9.72 10.11
N ALA A 34 -20.94 8.70 10.95
CA ALA A 34 -19.84 7.75 10.80
C ALA A 34 -19.93 6.96 9.48
N ALA A 35 -21.12 6.51 9.09
CA ALA A 35 -21.32 5.77 7.84
C ALA A 35 -20.94 6.58 6.60
N LEU A 36 -21.21 7.89 6.59
CA LEU A 36 -20.83 8.78 5.49
C LEU A 36 -19.34 9.15 5.51
N ALA A 37 -18.78 9.37 6.72
CA ALA A 37 -17.39 9.83 6.87
C ALA A 37 -16.36 8.71 6.70
N TYR A 38 -16.68 7.48 7.12
CA TYR A 38 -15.75 6.35 7.15
C TYR A 38 -15.13 6.00 5.78
N PRO A 39 -15.90 5.80 4.68
CA PRO A 39 -15.30 5.47 3.39
C PRO A 39 -14.40 6.59 2.86
N SER A 40 -14.76 7.86 3.11
CA SER A 40 -13.93 9.01 2.74
C SER A 40 -12.60 9.01 3.50
N TYR A 41 -12.64 8.73 4.80
CA TYR A 41 -11.45 8.62 5.63
C TYR A 41 -10.50 7.50 5.17
N LEU A 42 -11.03 6.34 4.81
CA LEU A 42 -10.22 5.24 4.24
C LEU A 42 -9.54 5.66 2.93
N ASN A 43 -10.24 6.34 2.03
CA ASN A 43 -9.63 6.82 0.78
C ASN A 43 -8.55 7.89 1.02
N MET A 44 -8.75 8.80 1.97
CA MET A 44 -7.75 9.80 2.34
C MET A 44 -6.47 9.16 2.89
N THR A 45 -6.61 8.17 3.78
CA THR A 45 -5.46 7.45 4.35
C THR A 45 -4.73 6.61 3.30
N ARG A 46 -5.44 5.93 2.39
CA ARG A 46 -4.84 5.24 1.24
C ARG A 46 -4.03 6.19 0.37
N ARG A 47 -4.60 7.34 -0.02
CA ARG A 47 -3.89 8.35 -0.83
C ARG A 47 -2.64 8.89 -0.14
N ALA A 48 -2.68 9.10 1.18
CA ALA A 48 -1.52 9.54 1.94
C ALA A 48 -0.38 8.51 1.89
N ARG A 49 -0.71 7.22 2.00
CA ARG A 49 0.26 6.12 1.85
C ARG A 49 0.89 6.04 0.46
N TYR A 50 0.10 6.20 -0.60
CA TYR A 50 0.65 6.29 -1.96
C TYR A 50 1.52 7.53 -2.18
N ALA A 51 1.18 8.66 -1.55
CA ALA A 51 2.01 9.87 -1.60
C ALA A 51 3.36 9.66 -0.88
N GLU A 52 3.35 8.97 0.26
CA GLU A 52 4.56 8.54 0.97
C GLU A 52 5.43 7.63 0.08
N ALA A 53 4.83 6.63 -0.56
CA ALA A 53 5.53 5.74 -1.48
C ALA A 53 6.18 6.51 -2.64
N LYS A 54 5.45 7.44 -3.25
CA LYS A 54 5.97 8.30 -4.32
C LYS A 54 7.16 9.14 -3.86
N ILE A 55 7.15 9.67 -2.63
CA ILE A 55 8.28 10.44 -2.09
C ILE A 55 9.51 9.53 -1.96
N ALA A 56 9.34 8.32 -1.42
CA ALA A 56 10.40 7.33 -1.29
C ALA A 56 10.98 6.93 -2.65
N MET A 57 10.13 6.62 -3.64
CA MET A 57 10.56 6.27 -5.00
C MET A 57 11.42 7.38 -5.64
N ASN A 58 11.03 8.65 -5.47
CA ASN A 58 11.83 9.77 -5.97
C ASN A 58 13.20 9.88 -5.27
N ALA A 59 13.25 9.56 -3.97
CA ALA A 59 14.51 9.54 -3.24
C ALA A 59 15.44 8.41 -3.73
N ILE A 60 14.89 7.21 -3.95
CA ILE A 60 15.61 6.06 -4.54
C ILE A 60 16.12 6.45 -5.94
N ALA A 61 15.26 7.00 -6.80
CA ALA A 61 15.63 7.44 -8.15
C ALA A 61 16.77 8.48 -8.15
N LYS A 62 16.77 9.40 -7.18
CA LYS A 62 17.85 10.37 -7.02
C LYS A 62 19.17 9.69 -6.66
N GLU A 63 19.16 8.73 -5.74
CA GLU A 63 20.37 8.00 -5.36
C GLU A 63 20.91 7.13 -6.49
N LEU A 64 20.04 6.49 -7.26
CA LEU A 64 20.43 5.77 -8.47
C LEU A 64 21.18 6.69 -9.45
N LYS A 65 20.69 7.92 -9.64
CA LYS A 65 21.36 8.93 -10.48
C LYS A 65 22.72 9.36 -9.92
N ILE A 66 22.83 9.50 -8.60
CA ILE A 66 24.11 9.79 -7.94
C ILE A 66 25.09 8.63 -8.14
N TYR A 67 24.65 7.39 -7.91
CA TYR A 67 25.46 6.20 -8.13
C TYR A 67 26.01 6.15 -9.56
N ARG A 68 25.16 6.41 -10.56
CA ARG A 68 25.59 6.50 -11.96
C ARG A 68 26.59 7.61 -12.21
N ALA A 69 26.41 8.79 -11.62
CA ALA A 69 27.35 9.89 -11.76
C ALA A 69 28.74 9.55 -11.20
N GLU A 70 28.82 8.72 -10.16
CA GLU A 70 30.07 8.31 -9.53
C GLU A 70 30.74 7.12 -10.23
N HIS A 71 29.95 6.15 -10.72
CA HIS A 71 30.45 4.87 -11.24
C HIS A 71 30.35 4.73 -12.76
N ASN A 72 29.80 5.73 -13.46
CA ASN A 72 29.46 5.71 -14.90
C ASN A 72 28.52 4.56 -15.32
N ARG A 73 27.85 3.91 -14.37
CA ARG A 73 26.87 2.85 -14.59
C ARG A 73 25.85 2.85 -13.48
N TYR A 74 24.65 2.34 -13.74
CA TYR A 74 23.72 2.00 -12.67
C TYR A 74 24.13 0.71 -11.94
N PRO A 75 23.59 0.44 -10.74
CA PRO A 75 23.77 -0.85 -10.07
C PRO A 75 23.30 -2.02 -10.95
N ALA A 76 23.77 -3.21 -10.64
CA ALA A 76 23.25 -4.42 -11.27
C ALA A 76 21.82 -4.68 -10.77
N GLU A 77 21.04 -5.37 -11.60
CA GLU A 77 19.72 -5.86 -11.22
C GLU A 77 19.81 -6.75 -9.97
N VAL A 78 18.82 -6.61 -9.09
CA VAL A 78 18.68 -7.42 -7.87
C VAL A 78 17.32 -8.12 -7.86
N ALA A 79 17.10 -9.03 -6.92
CA ALA A 79 15.79 -9.65 -6.81
C ALA A 79 14.74 -8.64 -6.34
N SER A 80 13.49 -8.89 -6.70
CA SER A 80 12.36 -8.03 -6.31
C SER A 80 12.31 -7.78 -4.81
N GLY A 81 12.20 -6.51 -4.42
CA GLY A 81 12.16 -6.11 -3.01
C GLY A 81 13.54 -5.94 -2.36
N GLU A 82 14.61 -6.36 -3.04
CA GLU A 82 15.97 -6.21 -2.54
C GLU A 82 16.54 -4.83 -2.87
N ARG A 83 17.44 -4.37 -1.99
CA ARG A 83 18.13 -3.11 -2.15
C ARG A 83 19.33 -3.28 -3.08
N PRO A 84 19.44 -2.51 -4.18
CA PRO A 84 20.63 -2.53 -5.02
C PRO A 84 21.85 -1.93 -4.31
N GLU A 85 23.05 -2.35 -4.73
CA GLU A 85 24.31 -1.87 -4.15
C GLU A 85 24.46 -0.34 -4.29
N GLY A 86 25.00 0.31 -3.27
CA GLY A 86 25.28 1.75 -3.29
C GLY A 86 24.07 2.67 -3.11
N VAL A 87 22.84 2.13 -3.12
CA VAL A 87 21.63 2.87 -2.73
C VAL A 87 21.47 2.78 -1.21
N ILE A 88 21.51 3.90 -0.51
CA ILE A 88 21.49 3.99 0.96
C ILE A 88 20.04 4.18 1.45
N ASN A 89 19.27 5.04 0.80
CA ASN A 89 17.90 5.36 1.16
C ASN A 89 16.92 4.36 0.51
N TRP A 90 16.94 3.15 1.03
CA TRP A 90 15.99 2.10 0.72
C TRP A 90 15.10 1.82 1.93
N PRO A 91 13.85 2.31 1.95
CA PRO A 91 13.00 2.23 3.14
C PRO A 91 12.66 0.79 3.53
N SER A 92 12.90 0.42 4.79
CA SER A 92 12.48 -0.88 5.33
C SER A 92 11.01 -0.92 5.75
N ARG A 93 10.42 0.27 6.01
CA ARG A 93 8.98 0.41 6.22
C ARG A 93 8.40 0.95 4.94
N VAL A 94 7.55 0.15 4.34
CA VAL A 94 6.93 0.45 3.06
C VAL A 94 5.41 0.51 3.30
N PRO A 95 4.71 1.50 2.75
CA PRO A 95 3.25 1.55 2.88
C PRO A 95 2.60 0.25 2.38
N PHE A 96 1.51 -0.15 3.05
CA PHE A 96 0.79 -1.41 2.79
C PHE A 96 1.62 -2.69 3.00
N ASP A 97 2.71 -2.62 3.77
CA ASP A 97 3.65 -3.73 3.97
C ASP A 97 4.19 -4.29 2.64
N SER A 98 4.16 -3.47 1.59
CA SER A 98 4.53 -3.82 0.22
C SER A 98 6.05 -3.68 0.00
N SER A 99 6.49 -3.64 -1.26
CA SER A 99 7.90 -3.54 -1.61
C SER A 99 8.15 -2.55 -2.74
N TYR A 100 9.35 -1.98 -2.74
CA TYR A 100 9.90 -1.32 -3.92
C TYR A 100 10.70 -2.33 -4.72
N ASP A 101 10.68 -2.19 -6.03
CA ASP A 101 11.51 -2.98 -6.93
C ASP A 101 12.37 -2.06 -7.79
N TYR A 102 13.61 -2.48 -8.03
CA TYR A 102 14.54 -1.80 -8.91
C TYR A 102 14.75 -2.68 -10.12
N ASP A 103 14.35 -2.17 -11.28
CA ASP A 103 14.50 -2.89 -12.54
C ASP A 103 15.48 -2.15 -13.47
N HIS A 104 16.41 -2.89 -14.05
CA HIS A 104 17.45 -2.45 -14.97
C HIS A 104 17.64 -3.45 -16.10
N TRP A 105 17.13 -3.10 -17.28
CA TRP A 105 17.18 -3.98 -18.44
C TRP A 105 17.51 -3.23 -19.74
N ALA A 106 17.94 -4.00 -20.75
CA ALA A 106 18.12 -3.48 -22.10
C ALA A 106 16.82 -3.58 -22.90
N ILE A 107 16.40 -2.47 -23.50
CA ILE A 107 15.18 -2.37 -24.34
C ILE A 107 15.47 -2.58 -25.83
N ALA A 108 16.70 -2.33 -26.27
CA ALA A 108 17.19 -2.58 -27.62
C ALA A 108 18.72 -2.68 -27.61
N ALA A 109 19.31 -3.06 -28.74
CA ALA A 109 20.77 -3.04 -28.90
C ALA A 109 21.29 -1.62 -28.64
N GLY A 110 22.10 -1.46 -27.59
CA GLY A 110 22.67 -0.17 -27.23
C GLY A 110 21.81 0.71 -26.30
N GLU A 111 20.63 0.28 -25.88
CA GLU A 111 19.66 1.10 -25.14
C GLU A 111 19.20 0.40 -23.86
N CYS A 112 19.48 1.02 -22.72
CA CYS A 112 19.11 0.54 -21.39
C CYS A 112 18.06 1.43 -20.75
N TYR A 113 17.29 0.82 -19.85
CA TYR A 113 16.23 1.47 -19.11
C TYR A 113 16.32 1.12 -17.64
N VAL A 114 16.05 2.11 -16.78
CA VAL A 114 16.01 1.95 -15.33
C VAL A 114 14.72 2.53 -14.78
N GLN A 115 14.06 1.76 -13.92
CA GLN A 115 12.88 2.20 -13.18
C GLN A 115 12.91 1.76 -11.72
N VAL A 116 12.03 2.37 -10.95
CA VAL A 116 11.65 1.92 -9.61
C VAL A 116 10.15 1.66 -9.62
N ALA A 117 9.73 0.48 -9.17
CA ALA A 117 8.33 0.12 -9.02
C ALA A 117 7.94 0.04 -7.53
N PHE A 118 6.64 0.16 -7.26
CA PHE A 118 6.02 -0.03 -5.95
C PHE A 118 4.73 -0.82 -6.15
N TYR A 119 4.62 -2.00 -5.54
CA TYR A 119 3.53 -2.97 -5.79
C TYR A 119 2.22 -2.67 -5.08
N GLY A 120 2.01 -1.42 -4.65
CA GLY A 120 0.74 -1.00 -4.07
C GLY A 120 0.29 -1.79 -2.84
N GLU A 121 -1.03 -1.89 -2.70
CA GLU A 121 -1.74 -2.58 -1.63
C GLU A 121 -1.96 -4.06 -1.91
N ASN A 122 -2.00 -4.46 -3.19
CA ASN A 122 -2.17 -5.85 -3.60
C ASN A 122 -0.86 -6.67 -3.49
N GLN A 123 0.31 -6.02 -3.40
CA GLN A 123 1.65 -6.62 -3.33
C GLN A 123 2.00 -7.53 -4.53
N ILE A 124 1.31 -7.36 -5.65
CA ILE A 124 1.49 -8.11 -6.89
C ILE A 124 2.25 -7.22 -7.87
N ARG A 125 3.19 -7.80 -8.60
CA ARG A 125 3.97 -7.13 -9.64
C ARG A 125 3.17 -7.18 -10.95
N ASP A 126 2.46 -6.11 -11.31
CA ASP A 126 1.74 -5.99 -12.59
C ASP A 126 2.36 -4.89 -13.47
N TYR A 127 3.05 -5.31 -14.53
CA TYR A 127 3.76 -4.40 -15.45
C TYR A 127 2.90 -3.84 -16.57
N THR A 128 1.59 -4.11 -16.58
CA THR A 128 0.79 -3.85 -17.77
C THR A 128 0.33 -2.41 -17.92
N THR A 129 0.36 -1.58 -16.87
CA THR A 129 0.00 -0.16 -16.96
C THR A 129 0.88 0.74 -16.09
N ASN A 130 1.08 2.00 -16.51
CA ASN A 130 1.77 3.10 -15.82
C ASN A 130 3.20 3.46 -16.27
N VAL A 131 3.54 3.27 -17.55
CA VAL A 131 4.68 3.96 -18.17
C VAL A 131 4.29 5.39 -18.58
N GLU A 132 4.06 6.29 -17.63
CA GLU A 132 4.32 7.75 -17.72
C GLU A 132 3.80 8.50 -16.48
N VAL A 133 4.61 9.43 -15.98
CA VAL A 133 4.38 10.23 -14.76
C VAL A 133 3.31 11.31 -14.98
N VAL A 134 2.06 11.12 -14.50
CA VAL A 134 1.07 12.21 -14.26
C VAL A 134 0.14 11.80 -13.07
N PRO A 135 -0.86 12.58 -12.59
CA PRO A 135 -1.24 12.68 -11.17
C PRO A 135 -1.70 11.34 -10.55
N PRO A 136 -1.76 11.20 -9.19
CA PRO A 136 -2.10 9.92 -8.57
C PRO A 136 -3.33 9.31 -9.23
N PRO A 137 -3.28 8.03 -9.66
CA PRO A 137 -4.36 7.42 -10.39
C PRO A 137 -5.67 7.55 -9.59
N ALA A 138 -6.77 7.79 -10.31
CA ALA A 138 -8.07 7.58 -9.73
C ALA A 138 -8.09 6.14 -9.19
N LEU A 139 -8.55 5.98 -7.94
CA LEU A 139 -8.52 4.74 -7.14
C LEU A 139 -9.39 3.59 -7.71
N GLU A 140 -9.63 3.55 -9.03
CA GLU A 140 -10.54 2.63 -9.72
C GLU A 140 -9.91 1.94 -10.95
N THR A 141 -8.63 2.16 -11.26
CA THR A 141 -7.93 1.37 -12.30
C THR A 141 -7.33 0.10 -11.70
N ILE A 142 -7.37 -0.96 -12.48
CA ILE A 142 -7.11 -2.36 -12.09
C ILE A 142 -5.68 -2.60 -11.56
N ASP A 143 -4.74 -1.69 -11.77
CA ASP A 143 -3.38 -1.74 -11.21
C ASP A 143 -3.14 -0.57 -10.25
N ASP A 144 -2.87 -0.89 -8.98
CA ASP A 144 -2.50 0.02 -7.90
C ASP A 144 -0.99 0.26 -7.79
N ASP A 145 -0.22 -0.34 -8.71
CA ASP A 145 1.23 -0.21 -8.80
C ASP A 145 1.65 1.20 -9.24
N LEU A 146 2.70 1.71 -8.61
CA LEU A 146 3.37 2.93 -9.05
C LEU A 146 4.69 2.57 -9.72
N VAL A 147 4.88 3.02 -10.96
CA VAL A 147 6.14 2.87 -11.69
C VAL A 147 6.74 4.25 -11.95
N LEU A 148 8.03 4.40 -11.64
CA LEU A 148 8.81 5.60 -11.86
C LEU A 148 9.98 5.31 -12.78
N ALA A 149 9.88 5.80 -14.02
CA ALA A 149 11.00 5.87 -14.94
C ALA A 149 12.13 6.73 -14.36
N VAL A 150 13.30 6.14 -14.10
CA VAL A 150 14.47 6.90 -13.63
C VAL A 150 15.16 7.55 -14.82
N GLU A 151 15.51 6.73 -15.82
CA GLU A 151 16.18 7.18 -17.03
C GLU A 151 16.19 6.10 -18.13
N ARG A 152 16.22 6.55 -19.38
CA ARG A 152 16.58 5.76 -20.56
C ARG A 152 17.93 6.28 -21.10
N TYR A 153 18.88 5.40 -21.35
CA TYR A 153 20.24 5.81 -21.72
C TYR A 153 20.94 4.80 -22.64
N ALA A 154 21.94 5.28 -23.38
CA ALA A 154 22.78 4.44 -24.23
C ALA A 154 23.77 3.62 -23.39
N CYS A 155 23.87 2.31 -23.65
CA CYS A 155 24.76 1.38 -22.96
C CYS A 155 25.44 0.44 -23.96
N ASP A 156 26.76 0.21 -23.82
CA ASP A 156 27.51 -0.61 -24.78
C ASP A 156 27.15 -2.10 -24.71
N GLU A 157 26.81 -2.60 -23.52
CA GLU A 157 26.35 -3.96 -23.28
C GLU A 157 25.15 -3.93 -22.31
N ALA A 158 24.24 -4.89 -22.48
CA ALA A 158 23.14 -5.08 -21.53
C ALA A 158 23.72 -5.42 -20.14
N PRO A 159 23.15 -4.88 -19.04
CA PRO A 159 23.63 -5.20 -17.70
C PRO A 159 23.58 -6.71 -17.46
N ALA A 160 24.63 -7.26 -16.83
CA ALA A 160 24.87 -8.70 -16.64
C ALA A 160 23.84 -9.45 -15.74
N GLY A 161 22.72 -8.82 -15.41
CA GLY A 161 21.60 -9.40 -14.67
C GLY A 161 20.25 -9.32 -15.39
N GLY A 162 20.22 -8.77 -16.61
CA GLY A 162 19.02 -8.68 -17.44
C GLY A 162 18.63 -10.07 -17.95
N SER A 163 18.02 -10.89 -17.10
CA SER A 163 17.21 -11.98 -17.61
C SER A 163 16.13 -11.33 -18.47
N SER A 164 16.14 -11.65 -19.75
CA SER A 164 15.02 -11.45 -20.67
C SER A 164 13.86 -12.35 -20.23
N GLY A 165 13.35 -12.09 -19.02
CA GLY A 165 12.22 -12.78 -18.43
C GLY A 165 10.93 -12.09 -18.85
N GLY A 166 10.59 -12.17 -20.14
CA GLY A 166 9.19 -12.15 -20.50
C GLY A 166 8.55 -13.38 -19.85
N SER A 167 8.07 -13.24 -18.61
CA SER A 167 7.33 -14.31 -17.95
C SER A 167 5.89 -14.27 -18.45
N SER A 168 5.70 -14.83 -19.63
CA SER A 168 4.46 -15.52 -19.96
C SER A 168 4.27 -16.63 -18.92
N GLY A 169 3.28 -16.47 -18.05
CA GLY A 169 2.99 -17.44 -16.99
C GLY A 169 1.55 -17.35 -16.52
N GLY A 170 0.60 -17.58 -17.43
CA GLY A 170 -0.75 -17.95 -17.06
C GLY A 170 -0.74 -19.18 -16.15
N GLY A 171 -1.49 -19.10 -15.05
CA GLY A 171 -1.54 -20.14 -14.02
C GLY A 171 -2.83 -20.09 -13.23
N SER A 172 -3.93 -20.32 -13.94
CA SER A 172 -5.18 -20.77 -13.33
C SER A 172 -4.95 -22.04 -12.50
N SER A 173 -5.29 -21.99 -11.22
CA SER A 173 -5.81 -23.14 -10.47
C SER A 173 -6.63 -22.55 -9.32
N GLY A 174 -7.95 -22.70 -9.25
CA GLY A 174 -8.71 -23.91 -9.52
C GLY A 174 -8.83 -24.65 -8.20
N GLY A 175 -9.92 -24.39 -7.49
CA GLY A 175 -10.20 -25.00 -6.20
C GLY A 175 -10.29 -26.53 -6.25
N GLY A 176 -9.94 -27.16 -5.13
CA GLY A 176 -10.07 -28.60 -4.92
C GLY A 176 -10.48 -28.86 -3.48
N SER A 177 -11.76 -28.61 -3.18
CA SER A 177 -12.45 -29.24 -2.06
C SER A 177 -12.58 -30.73 -2.37
N SER A 178 -12.11 -31.60 -1.49
CA SER A 178 -12.51 -33.02 -1.50
C SER A 178 -12.80 -33.45 -0.08
N GLY A 179 -14.09 -33.68 0.18
CA GLY A 179 -14.62 -34.43 1.31
C GLY A 179 -15.39 -35.64 0.80
N GLY A 180 -15.51 -36.66 1.67
CA GLY A 180 -16.33 -37.88 1.50
C GLY A 180 -15.71 -38.93 0.59
N GLY A 181 -15.62 -40.22 0.91
CA GLY A 181 -16.48 -41.05 1.75
C GLY A 181 -17.10 -42.16 0.88
N GLU A 182 -17.13 -43.40 1.40
CA GLU A 182 -17.69 -44.64 0.81
C GLU A 182 -16.81 -45.32 -0.27
N GLY A 183 -16.64 -46.64 -0.39
CA GLY A 183 -17.28 -47.84 0.18
C GLY A 183 -17.21 -48.97 -0.89
N GLY A 184 -16.98 -50.23 -0.50
CA GLY A 184 -16.97 -51.44 -1.37
C GLY A 184 -15.69 -52.28 -1.15
N GLU A 185 -15.69 -53.47 -0.53
CA GLU A 185 -16.37 -54.76 -0.83
C GLU A 185 -15.72 -55.52 -2.02
N GLU A 186 -15.53 -56.84 -1.83
CA GLU A 186 -15.04 -57.91 -2.76
C GLU A 186 -13.49 -58.07 -2.79
N ASP A 187 -12.85 -59.21 -2.47
CA ASP A 187 -13.20 -60.64 -2.24
C ASP A 187 -12.27 -61.26 -1.19
#